data_AF-A0A1Y5EYL4-F1
#
_entry.id   AF-A0A1Y5EYL4-F1
#
_cell.length_a   1.000
_cell.length_b   1.000
_cell.length_c   1.000
_cell.angle_alpha   90.00
_cell.angle_beta   90.00
_cell.angle_gamma   90.00
#
_symmetry.space_group_name_H-M   'P 1'
#
loop_
_entity.id
_entity.type
_entity.pdbx_description
1 polymer ?
#
loop_
_entity_poly.entity_id
_entity_poly.type
_entity_poly.pdbx_seq_one_letter_code
_entity_poly.pdbx_strand_id
1 'polypeptide(L)' 'MPKNIELWDENKNYIWGKLTDNHKVELWDNNNDYIWGELINNKFNLWYKTNTRVWGSLTGNKIELWDEHHHHLVGELR' A
#
# COMPACT_ATOMS: atom_id res chain seq x y z
N MET A 1 4.64 -8.50 -15.30
CA MET A 1 3.61 -9.29 -14.61
C MET A 1 3.30 -8.56 -13.31
N PRO A 2 2.01 -8.47 -12.91
CA PRO A 2 1.66 -7.85 -11.64
C PRO A 2 2.36 -8.57 -10.48
N LYS A 3 2.86 -7.80 -9.52
CA LYS A 3 3.48 -8.29 -8.29
C LYS A 3 2.49 -8.21 -7.15
N ASN A 4 2.53 -9.16 -6.24
CA ASN A 4 1.65 -9.16 -5.08
C ASN A 4 2.22 -8.24 -3.99
N ILE A 5 1.33 -7.59 -3.26
CA ILE A 5 1.68 -6.78 -2.10
C ILE A 5 1.03 -7.43 -0.88
N GLU A 6 1.81 -7.61 0.18
CA GLU A 6 1.33 -8.02 1.49
C GLU A 6 1.82 -7.03 2.53
N LEU A 7 0.92 -6.53 3.38
CA LEU A 7 1.18 -5.49 4.38
C LEU A 7 0.48 -5.83 5.70
N TRP A 8 1.03 -5.32 6.80
CA TRP A 8 0.47 -5.42 8.13
C TRP A 8 0.56 -4.08 8.84
N ASP A 9 -0.51 -3.72 9.56
CA ASP A 9 -0.47 -2.61 10.51
C ASP A 9 0.10 -3.04 11.88
N GLU A 10 0.24 -2.08 12.79
CA GLU A 10 0.75 -2.32 14.15
C GLU A 10 -0.14 -3.29 14.97
N ASN A 11 -1.42 -3.39 14.62
CA ASN A 11 -2.39 -4.29 15.24
C ASN A 11 -2.46 -5.67 14.56
N LYS A 12 -1.58 -5.94 13.59
CA LYS A 12 -1.55 -7.15 12.75
C LYS A 12 -2.78 -7.30 11.84
N ASN A 13 -3.48 -6.21 11.55
CA ASN A 13 -4.47 -6.21 10.48
C ASN A 13 -3.75 -6.39 9.16
N TYR A 14 -4.31 -7.27 8.33
CA TYR A 14 -3.72 -7.66 7.07
C TYR A 14 -4.29 -6.82 5.94
N ILE A 15 -3.41 -6.33 5.08
CA ILE A 15 -3.73 -5.59 3.86
C ILE A 15 -3.00 -6.29 2.72
N TRP A 16 -3.70 -6.55 1.62
CA TRP A 16 -3.14 -7.25 0.47
C TRP A 16 -3.51 -6.56 -0.82
N GLY A 17 -2.76 -6.83 -1.88
CA GLY A 17 -3.06 -6.25 -3.16
C GLY A 17 -2.02 -6.55 -4.22
N LYS A 18 -1.91 -5.66 -5.18
CA LYS A 18 -1.00 -5.82 -6.31
C LYS A 18 -0.43 -4.50 -6.81
N LEU A 19 0.81 -4.58 -7.29
CA LEU A 19 1.45 -3.58 -8.14
C LEU A 19 1.40 -4.07 -9.59
N THR A 20 0.71 -3.34 -10.44
CA THR A 20 0.64 -3.66 -11.87
C THR A 20 1.86 -3.14 -12.63
N ASP A 21 2.07 -3.66 -13.85
CA ASP A 21 3.17 -3.21 -14.73
C ASP A 21 3.06 -1.73 -15.13
N ASN A 22 1.88 -1.12 -15.01
CA ASN A 22 1.63 0.29 -15.29
C ASN A 22 1.79 1.18 -14.06
N HIS A 23 2.55 0.73 -13.04
CA HIS A 23 2.77 1.43 -11.78
C HIS A 23 1.52 1.66 -10.91
N LYS A 24 0.35 1.13 -11.30
CA LYS A 24 -0.86 1.21 -10.48
C LYS A 24 -0.78 0.25 -9.32
N VAL A 25 -1.23 0.71 -8.16
CA VAL A 25 -1.31 -0.02 -6.90
C VAL A 25 -2.78 -0.13 -6.52
N GLU A 26 -3.22 -1.34 -6.20
CA GLU A 26 -4.57 -1.65 -5.72
C GLU A 26 -4.41 -2.51 -4.46
N LEU A 27 -4.96 -2.07 -3.32
CA LEU A 27 -4.91 -2.78 -2.03
C LEU A 27 -6.30 -2.87 -1.39
N TRP A 28 -6.48 -3.89 -0.56
CA TRP A 28 -7.69 -4.16 0.22
C TRP A 28 -7.31 -4.54 1.64
N ASP A 29 -8.12 -4.11 2.60
CA ASP A 29 -8.06 -4.59 3.98
C ASP A 29 -9.08 -5.71 4.24
N ASN A 30 -9.08 -6.25 5.46
CA ASN A 30 -10.05 -7.26 5.90
C ASN A 30 -11.52 -6.81 5.87
N ASN A 31 -11.80 -5.51 5.85
CA ASN A 31 -13.14 -4.94 5.74
C ASN A 31 -13.58 -4.76 4.28
N ASN A 32 -12.76 -5.18 3.31
CA ASN A 32 -12.91 -4.89 1.88
C ASN A 32 -12.85 -3.40 1.53
N ASP A 33 -12.24 -2.61 2.40
CA ASP A 33 -11.98 -1.20 2.18
C ASP A 33 -10.87 -1.07 1.12
N TYR A 34 -11.10 -0.22 0.11
CA TYR A 34 -10.25 -0.14 -1.07
C TYR A 34 -9.27 1.04 -1.02
N ILE A 35 -8.00 0.74 -1.27
CA ILE A 35 -6.91 1.71 -1.35
C ILE A 35 -6.30 1.62 -2.74
N TRP A 36 -6.11 2.76 -3.39
CA TRP A 36 -5.63 2.79 -4.77
C TRP A 36 -4.66 3.94 -5.01
N GLY A 37 -3.81 3.81 -6.03
CA GLY A 37 -2.92 4.89 -6.43
C GLY A 37 -1.77 4.37 -7.27
N GLU A 38 -0.60 4.96 -7.10
CA GLU A 38 0.55 4.70 -7.96
C GLU A 38 1.87 4.62 -7.19
N LEU A 39 2.81 3.86 -7.74
CA LEU A 39 4.21 3.80 -7.29
C LEU A 39 5.10 4.53 -8.30
N ILE A 40 5.62 5.69 -7.93
CA ILE A 40 6.47 6.52 -8.80
C ILE A 40 7.79 6.77 -8.11
N ASN A 41 8.92 6.49 -8.77
CA ASN A 41 10.27 6.67 -8.22
C ASN A 41 10.44 6.05 -6.82
N ASN A 42 9.98 4.80 -6.66
CA ASN A 42 9.98 4.07 -5.38
C ASN A 42 9.16 4.73 -4.26
N LYS A 43 8.25 5.66 -4.57
CA LYS A 43 7.35 6.29 -3.62
C LYS A 43 5.90 5.93 -3.91
N PHE A 44 5.19 5.46 -2.89
CA PHE A 44 3.76 5.22 -2.96
C PHE A 44 3.01 6.53 -2.77
N ASN A 45 2.03 6.77 -3.64
CA ASN A 45 1.06 7.84 -3.52
C ASN A 45 -0.33 7.24 -3.72
N LEU A 46 -1.01 6.99 -2.61
CA LEU A 46 -2.24 6.23 -2.55
C LEU A 46 -3.35 7.04 -1.87
N TRP A 47 -4.58 6.62 -2.11
CA TRP A 47 -5.80 7.20 -1.56
C TRP A 47 -6.66 6.10 -0.96
N TYR A 48 -7.17 6.38 0.22
CA TYR A 48 -8.12 5.60 0.97
C TYR A 48 -9.36 6.46 1.21
N LYS A 49 -10.53 6.04 0.72
CA LYS A 49 -11.76 6.85 0.75
C LYS A 49 -11.53 8.26 0.12
N THR A 50 -12.53 9.13 0.11
CA THR A 50 -12.46 10.38 -0.69
C THR A 50 -11.42 11.40 -0.22
N ASN A 51 -10.87 11.29 0.99
CA ASN A 51 -9.99 12.34 1.55
C ASN A 51 -8.76 11.83 2.32
N THR A 52 -8.58 10.53 2.53
CA THR A 52 -7.41 10.04 3.27
C THR A 52 -6.30 9.66 2.30
N ARG A 53 -5.14 10.28 2.49
CA ARG A 53 -3.94 9.97 1.71
C ARG A 53 -3.07 8.97 2.45
N VAL A 54 -2.56 8.00 1.71
CA VAL A 54 -1.55 7.05 2.19
C VAL A 54 -0.30 7.23 1.32
N TRP A 55 0.86 7.35 1.94
CA TRP A 55 2.13 7.55 1.22
C TRP A 55 3.21 6.65 1.79
N GLY A 56 4.27 6.42 1.03
CA GLY A 56 5.31 5.53 1.51
C GLY A 56 6.43 5.31 0.53
N SER A 57 7.23 4.26 0.78
CA SER A 57 8.36 3.92 -0.06
C SER A 57 8.51 2.41 -0.28
N LEU A 58 9.13 2.07 -1.41
CA LEU A 58 9.58 0.72 -1.75
C LEU A 58 11.11 0.67 -1.73
N THR A 59 11.70 -0.09 -0.82
CA THR A 59 13.16 -0.28 -0.74
C THR A 59 13.49 -1.76 -0.97
N GLY A 60 13.96 -2.09 -2.18
CA GLY A 60 14.09 -3.48 -2.62
C GLY A 60 12.70 -4.10 -2.75
N ASN A 61 12.40 -5.09 -1.93
CA ASN A 61 11.06 -5.68 -1.82
C ASN A 61 10.29 -5.18 -0.59
N LYS A 62 10.88 -4.37 0.29
CA LYS A 62 10.23 -3.89 1.51
C LYS A 62 9.37 -2.67 1.22
N ILE A 63 8.18 -2.64 1.79
CA ILE A 63 7.21 -1.56 1.69
C ILE A 63 6.98 -0.98 3.08
N GLU A 64 7.00 0.36 3.16
CA GLU A 64 6.57 1.12 4.34
C GLU A 64 5.58 2.19 3.89
N LEU A 65 4.39 2.22 4.49
CA LEU A 65 3.35 3.22 4.22
C LEU A 65 2.87 3.89 5.51
N TRP A 66 2.44 5.14 5.39
CA TRP A 66 1.82 5.93 6.45
C TRP A 66 0.57 6.60 5.92
N ASP A 67 -0.41 6.79 6.80
CA ASP A 67 -1.56 7.65 6.56
C ASP A 67 -1.44 8.99 7.31
N GLU A 68 -2.41 9.87 7.10
CA GLU A 68 -2.50 11.18 7.77
C GLU A 68 -2.65 11.12 9.29
N HIS A 69 -3.06 9.97 9.82
CA HIS A 69 -3.18 9.70 11.24
C HIS A 69 -1.93 9.06 11.85
N HIS A 70 -0.85 8.94 11.06
CA HIS A 70 0.41 8.28 11.44
C HIS A 70 0.27 6.78 11.70
N HIS A 71 -0.78 6.13 11.18
CA HIS A 71 -0.81 4.67 11.17
C HIS A 71 0.28 4.16 10.22
N HIS A 72 1.08 3.22 10.71
CA HIS A 72 2.19 2.66 9.97
C HIS A 72 1.85 1.26 9.46
N LEU A 73 2.09 1.04 8.17
CA LEU A 73 1.94 -0.24 7.50
C LEU A 73 3.30 -0.68 6.98
N VAL A 74 3.66 -1.93 7.26
CA VAL A 74 4.90 -2.53 6.77
C VAL A 74 4.61 -3.82 6.02
N GLY A 75 5.42 -4.13 5.02
CA GLY A 75 5.33 -5.43 4.37
C GLY A 75 6.22 -5.55 3.16
N GLU A 76 5.83 -6.39 2.22
CA GLU A 76 6.71 -6.81 1.14
C GLU A 76 5.99 -6.97 -0.20
N LEU A 77 6.76 -6.76 -1.27
CA LEU A 77 6.41 -7.06 -2.64
C LEU A 77 6.88 -8.48 -2.99
N ARG A 78 5.95 -9.33 -3.43
CA ARG A 78 6.17 -10.74 -3.78
C ARG A 78 5.96 -11.02 -5.27
#